data_AF-A0A7V8XJI9-F1
#
_entry.id   AF-A0A7V8XJI9-F1
#
_cell.length_a   1.000
_cell.length_b   1.000
_cell.length_c   1.000
_cell.angle_alpha   90.00
_cell.angle_beta   90.00
_cell.angle_gamma   90.00
#
_symmetry.space_group_name_H-M   'P 1'
#
loop_
_entity.id
_entity.type
_entity.pdbx_description
1 polymer ?
#
loop_
_entity_poly.entity_id
_entity_poly.type
_entity_poly.pdbx_seq_one_letter_code
_entity_poly.pdbx_strand_id
1 'polypeptide(L)' 'MVFLRSEEHLARWLASNGWEPGATLSAGTLHELGGGWWRTRLDPGWRPRTPAASQRILDEVGLTGEFWRLA' A
#
# COMPACT_ATOMS: atom_id res chain seq x y z
N MET A 1 7.77 -2.65 -5.65
CA MET A 1 6.83 -1.55 -5.94
C MET A 1 7.33 -0.81 -7.16
N VAL A 2 6.47 -0.53 -8.14
CA VAL A 2 6.86 0.17 -9.38
C VAL A 2 6.16 1.53 -9.39
N PHE A 3 6.90 2.61 -9.65
CA PHE A 3 6.34 3.94 -9.83
C PHE A 3 6.10 4.19 -11.30
N LEU A 4 4.90 4.65 -11.63
CA LEU A 4 4.48 4.90 -13.00
C LEU A 4 3.98 6.34 -13.13
N ARG A 5 4.29 6.95 -14.27
CA ARG A 5 3.88 8.32 -14.58
C ARG A 5 2.37 8.52 -14.65
N SER A 6 1.60 7.48 -14.97
CA SER A 6 0.14 7.51 -15.11
C SER A 6 -0.44 6.10 -15.18
N GLU A 7 -1.75 5.97 -14.98
CA GLU A 7 -2.50 4.71 -15.12
C GLU A 7 -2.49 4.21 -16.57
N GLU A 8 -2.47 5.11 -17.55
CA GLU A 8 -2.33 4.74 -18.96
C GLU A 8 -0.96 4.07 -19.24
N HIS A 9 0.10 4.54 -18.57
CA HIS A 9 1.41 3.90 -18.66
C HIS A 9 1.39 2.51 -18.00
N LEU A 10 0.67 2.35 -16.88
CA LEU A 10 0.45 1.05 -16.26
C LEU A 10 -0.22 0.07 -17.23
N ALA A 11 -1.34 0.46 -17.83
CA ALA A 11 -2.09 -0.39 -18.74
C ALA A 11 -1.21 -0.88 -19.91
N ARG A 12 -0.44 0.02 -20.53
CA ARG A 12 0.51 -0.36 -21.59
C ARG A 12 1.59 -1.31 -21.10
N TRP A 13 2.18 -1.01 -19.94
CA TRP A 13 3.25 -1.83 -19.38
C TRP A 13 2.76 -3.24 -19.03
N LEU A 14 1.57 -3.37 -18.43
CA LEU A 14 0.95 -4.68 -18.17
C LEU A 14 0.68 -5.44 -19.46
N ALA A 15 0.07 -4.79 -20.46
CA ALA A 15 -0.24 -5.40 -21.75
C ALA A 15 1.03 -5.89 -22.48
N SER A 16 2.10 -5.09 -22.51
CA SER A 16 3.36 -5.48 -23.16
C SER A 16 4.07 -6.66 -22.49
N ASN A 17 3.82 -6.90 -21.20
CA ASN A 17 4.43 -8.01 -20.46
C ASN A 17 3.49 -9.22 -20.30
N GLY A 18 2.21 -9.10 -20.72
CA GLY A 18 1.21 -10.16 -20.52
C GLY A 18 0.89 -10.39 -19.04
N TRP A 19 0.89 -9.33 -18.23
CA TRP A 19 0.63 -9.42 -16.78
C TRP A 19 -0.75 -8.94 -16.41
N GLU A 20 -1.37 -9.64 -15.47
CA GLU A 20 -2.62 -9.20 -14.84
C GLU A 20 -2.36 -8.05 -13.85
N PRO A 21 -3.24 -7.03 -13.81
CA PRO A 21 -3.13 -5.96 -12.84
C PRO A 21 -3.29 -6.50 -11.40
N GLY A 22 -2.40 -6.08 -10.51
CA GLY A 22 -2.61 -6.15 -9.06
C GLY A 22 -3.40 -4.96 -8.55
N ALA A 23 -3.04 -4.42 -7.39
CA ALA A 23 -3.58 -3.16 -6.90
C ALA A 23 -2.71 -1.96 -7.24
N THR A 24 -3.35 -0.80 -7.43
CA THR A 24 -2.70 0.50 -7.55
C THR A 24 -3.09 1.38 -6.38
N LEU A 25 -2.24 2.35 -6.07
CA LEU A 25 -2.56 3.43 -5.15
C LEU A 25 -1.89 4.72 -5.60
N SER A 26 -2.44 5.85 -5.19
CA SER A 26 -1.83 7.15 -5.47
C SER A 26 -0.55 7.35 -4.66
N ALA A 27 0.33 8.23 -5.13
CA ALA A 27 1.51 8.64 -4.35
C ALA A 27 1.12 9.30 -3.01
N GLY A 28 -0.01 10.01 -2.95
CA GLY A 28 -0.54 10.58 -1.71
C GLY A 28 -0.96 9.49 -0.72
N THR A 29 -1.70 8.48 -1.17
CA THR A 29 -2.06 7.32 -0.35
C THR A 29 -0.83 6.58 0.17
N LEU A 30 0.23 6.46 -0.65
CA LEU A 30 1.48 5.85 -0.24
C LEU A 30 2.20 6.67 0.85
N HIS A 31 2.17 8.00 0.73
CA HIS A 31 2.74 8.89 1.73
C HIS A 31 2.04 8.72 3.09
N GLU A 32 0.70 8.76 3.10
CA GLU A 32 -0.10 8.55 4.31
C GLU A 32 0.13 7.16 4.91
N LEU A 33 0.17 6.12 4.06
CA LEU A 33 0.49 4.77 4.48
C LEU A 33 1.86 4.74 5.16
N GLY A 34 2.89 5.32 4.56
CA GLY A 34 4.24 5.40 5.12
C GLY A 34 4.27 6.12 6.47
N GLY A 35 3.52 7.22 6.59
CA GLY A 35 3.32 7.95 7.83
C GLY A 35 2.73 7.05 8.92
N GLY A 36 1.58 6.42 8.67
CA GLY A 36 0.96 5.50 9.62
C GLY A 36 1.82 4.28 9.94
N TRP A 37 2.57 3.77 8.96
CA TRP A 37 3.37 2.56 9.12
C TRP A 37 4.58 2.78 10.02
N TRP A 38 5.27 3.91 9.86
CA TRP A 38 6.58 4.15 10.47
C TRP A 38 6.59 5.17 11.59
N ARG A 39 5.49 5.87 11.87
CA ARG A 39 5.41 6.92 12.91
C ARG A 39 6.04 6.54 14.24
N THR A 40 5.82 5.32 14.72
CA THR A 40 6.29 4.86 16.04
C THR A 40 7.57 4.01 15.98
N ARG A 41 8.15 3.80 14.79
CA ARG A 41 9.19 2.77 14.57
C ARG A 41 10.46 3.00 15.39
N LEU A 42 10.73 4.26 15.72
CA LEU A 42 11.90 4.70 16.46
C LEU A 42 11.62 4.90 17.96
N ASP A 43 10.39 4.65 18.40
CA ASP A 43 10.03 4.79 19.81
C ASP A 43 10.76 3.73 20.66
N PRO A 44 11.34 4.09 21.83
CA PRO A 44 12.04 3.13 22.69
C PRO A 44 11.18 1.94 23.12
N GLY A 45 9.86 2.14 23.21
CA GLY A 45 8.89 1.13 23.57
C GLY A 45 8.33 0.35 22.36
N TRP A 46 8.88 0.51 21.16
CA TRP A 46 8.31 -0.07 19.96
C TRP A 46 8.19 -1.59 20.07
N ARG A 47 7.05 -2.08 19.59
CA ARG A 47 6.75 -3.50 19.40
C ARG A 47 6.14 -3.68 18.01
N PRO A 48 6.36 -4.84 17.36
CA PRO A 48 5.67 -5.16 16.12
C PRO A 48 4.15 -5.01 16.29
N ARG A 49 3.50 -4.38 15.30
CA ARG A 49 2.04 -4.28 15.26
C ARG A 49 1.42 -5.65 15.04
N THR A 50 0.27 -5.89 15.67
CA THR A 50 -0.56 -7.04 15.33
C THR A 50 -1.11 -6.92 13.91
N PRO A 51 -1.53 -8.02 13.26
CA PRO A 51 -2.21 -7.97 11.97
C PRO A 51 -3.43 -7.03 11.99
N ALA A 52 -4.26 -7.12 13.04
CA ALA A 52 -5.42 -6.23 13.22
C ALA A 52 -5.04 -4.74 13.32
N ALA A 53 -3.95 -4.41 14.02
CA ALA A 53 -3.47 -3.03 14.08
C ALA A 53 -2.91 -2.53 12.74
N SER A 54 -2.31 -3.42 11.95
CA SER A 54 -1.83 -3.11 10.60
C SER A 54 -2.98 -2.98 9.60
N GLN A 55 -4.02 -3.80 9.72
CA GLN A 55 -5.23 -3.72 8.90
C GLN A 55 -5.92 -2.37 9.09
N ARG A 56 -6.04 -1.89 10.33
CA ARG A 56 -6.61 -0.55 10.59
C ARG A 56 -5.87 0.57 9.87
N ILE A 57 -4.54 0.50 9.77
CA ILE A 57 -3.77 1.51 9.03
C ILE A 57 -4.12 1.46 7.54
N LEU A 58 -4.28 0.26 6.95
CA LEU A 58 -4.72 0.11 5.55
C LEU A 58 -6.13 0.68 5.35
N ASP A 59 -7.06 0.33 6.24
CA ASP A 59 -8.45 0.80 6.18
C ASP A 59 -8.53 2.33 6.32
N GLU A 60 -7.74 2.93 7.22
CA GLU A 60 -7.67 4.38 7.46
C GLU A 60 -7.18 5.17 6.22
N VAL A 61 -6.31 4.58 5.40
CA VAL A 61 -5.85 5.19 4.15
C VAL A 61 -6.67 4.77 2.92
N GLY A 62 -7.79 4.07 3.14
CA GLY A 62 -8.71 3.63 2.09
C GLY A 62 -8.23 2.43 1.27
N LEU A 63 -7.14 1.78 1.68
CA LEU A 63 -6.66 0.55 1.06
C LEU A 63 -7.48 -0.64 1.55
N THR A 64 -8.64 -0.82 0.92
CA THR A 64 -9.65 -1.83 1.27
C THR A 64 -9.86 -2.82 0.12
N GLY A 65 -10.45 -3.99 0.43
CA GLY A 65 -10.68 -5.07 -0.54
C GLY A 65 -9.79 -6.28 -0.28
N GLU A 66 -9.99 -7.34 -1.06
CA GLU A 66 -9.33 -8.64 -0.82
C GLU A 66 -7.81 -8.56 -0.92
N PHE A 67 -7.28 -7.81 -1.89
CA PHE A 67 -5.84 -7.61 -2.06
C PHE A 67 -5.16 -7.02 -0.81
N TRP A 68 -5.87 -6.16 -0.06
CA TRP A 68 -5.33 -5.44 1.09
C TRP A 68 -5.68 -6.10 2.43
N ARG A 69 -6.31 -7.27 2.42
CA ARG A 69 -6.68 -7.98 3.65
C ARG A 69 -5.49 -8.75 4.20
N LEU A 70 -5.10 -8.44 5.43
CA LEU A 70 -4.07 -9.17 6.17
C LEU A 70 -4.67 -10.41 6.83
N ALA A 71 -3.94 -11.53 6.80
CA ALA A 71 -4.32 -12.81 7.40
C ALA A 71 -4.18 -12.82 8.94
#